data_AF-A0AAP9GB81-F1
#
_entry.id   AF-A0AAP9GB81-F1
#
_cell.length_a   1.000
_cell.length_b   1.000
_cell.length_c   1.000
_cell.angle_alpha   90.00
_cell.angle_beta   90.00
_cell.angle_gamma   90.00
#
_symmetry.space_group_name_H-M   'P 1'
#
loop_
_entity.id
_entity.type
_entity.pdbx_description
1 polymer ?
#
loop_
_entity_poly.entity_id
_entity_poly.type
_entity_poly.pdbx_seq_one_letter_code
_entity_poly.pdbx_strand_id
1 'polypeptide(L)'
;MLMVSVFCSGLLYAKPPEVSLLHNWMIENYKSIELNLSERKTTEMVPTLFSLVEIWKHRDGAISGEVSPLLLVALAAEPQNTLLLLSGSPESFDKWLNELEGMVFTDHTGREMVRLEKLRLDVLATMKSYSKKQPDNFKPMVEALIERLEVIKVSVVD
;
A
#
# COMPACT_ATOMS: atom_id res chain seq x y z
N MET A 1 3.30 25.73 -43.35
CA MET A 1 4.17 25.01 -42.40
C MET A 1 3.52 25.13 -41.03
N LEU A 2 2.85 24.07 -40.58
CA LEU A 2 2.17 24.03 -39.28
C LEU A 2 3.22 23.69 -38.21
N MET A 3 3.52 24.62 -37.30
CA MET A 3 4.20 24.28 -36.05
C MET A 3 3.14 23.86 -35.02
N VAL A 4 3.05 22.57 -34.76
CA VAL A 4 2.38 22.05 -33.58
C VAL A 4 3.38 22.16 -32.43
N SER A 5 3.24 23.18 -31.58
CA SER A 5 3.93 23.20 -30.30
C SER A 5 3.10 22.40 -29.30
N VAL A 6 3.48 21.14 -29.07
CA VAL A 6 3.01 20.37 -27.92
C VAL A 6 3.72 20.93 -26.69
N PHE A 7 3.02 21.76 -25.91
CA PHE A 7 3.45 22.07 -24.56
C PHE A 7 3.12 20.86 -23.68
N CYS A 8 4.12 20.01 -23.45
CA CYS A 8 4.09 19.02 -22.37
C CYS A 8 4.08 19.76 -21.03
N SER A 9 2.88 20.06 -20.52
CA SER A 9 2.68 20.49 -19.14
C SER A 9 2.83 19.30 -18.20
N GLY A 10 4.08 18.93 -17.89
CA GLY A 10 4.41 18.11 -16.74
C GLY A 10 4.68 19.02 -15.55
N LEU A 11 3.63 19.45 -14.84
CA LEU A 11 3.80 19.98 -13.49
C LEU A 11 4.29 18.84 -12.61
N LEU A 12 5.61 18.71 -12.45
CA LEU A 12 6.21 17.93 -11.38
C LEU A 12 5.80 18.62 -10.06
N TYR A 13 4.71 18.15 -9.46
CA TYR A 13 4.29 18.62 -8.15
C TYR A 13 5.35 18.20 -7.14
N ALA A 14 6.06 19.18 -6.57
CA ALA A 14 7.04 18.92 -5.53
C ALA A 14 6.32 18.34 -4.31
N LYS A 15 6.85 17.24 -3.77
CA LYS A 15 6.31 16.60 -2.57
C LYS A 15 6.29 17.61 -1.41
N PRO A 16 5.23 17.65 -0.59
CA PRO A 16 5.26 18.44 0.63
C PRO A 16 6.49 18.04 1.49
N PRO A 17 7.17 19.00 2.14
CA PRO A 17 8.34 18.71 2.97
C PRO A 17 8.06 17.66 4.06
N GLU A 18 6.86 17.67 4.61
CA GLU A 18 6.40 16.74 5.64
C GLU A 18 6.34 15.29 5.10
N VAL A 19 5.80 15.12 3.90
CA VAL A 19 5.74 13.80 3.24
C VAL A 19 7.14 13.28 2.92
N SER A 20 8.04 14.18 2.52
CA SER A 20 9.43 13.82 2.23
C SER A 20 10.18 13.37 3.48
N LEU A 21 9.92 14.03 4.62
CA LEU A 21 10.46 13.62 5.92
C LEU A 21 9.95 12.23 6.32
N LEU A 22 8.63 11.99 6.22
CA LEU A 22 8.03 10.68 6.54
C LEU A 22 8.55 9.58 5.61
N HIS A 23 8.69 9.89 4.33
CA HIS A 23 9.19 8.94 3.34
C HIS A 23 10.64 8.54 3.59
N ASN A 24 11.51 9.50 3.90
CA ASN A 24 12.90 9.21 4.30
C ASN A 24 12.97 8.36 5.57
N TRP A 25 12.18 8.72 6.59
CA TRP A 25 12.07 7.93 7.81
C TRP A 25 11.64 6.48 7.51
N MET A 26 10.65 6.29 6.63
CA MET A 26 10.18 4.96 6.24
C MET A 26 11.29 4.14 5.56
N ILE A 27 12.05 4.74 4.64
CA ILE A 27 13.17 4.07 3.95
C ILE A 27 14.26 3.66 4.95
N GLU A 28 14.68 4.58 5.83
CA GLU A 28 15.72 4.33 6.82
C GLU A 28 15.33 3.25 7.84
N ASN A 29 14.03 3.13 8.14
CA ASN A 29 13.50 2.24 9.17
C ASN A 29 12.74 1.03 8.61
N TYR A 30 12.77 0.79 7.30
CA TYR A 30 11.90 -0.15 6.61
C TYR A 30 11.81 -1.53 7.28
N LYS A 31 12.97 -2.15 7.56
CA LYS A 31 13.04 -3.48 8.20
C LYS A 31 12.50 -3.49 9.63
N SER A 32 12.75 -2.42 10.38
CA SER A 32 12.24 -2.26 11.75
C SER A 32 10.72 -2.10 11.74
N ILE A 33 10.20 -1.29 10.81
CA ILE A 33 8.76 -1.11 10.60
C ILE A 33 8.09 -2.44 10.27
N GLU A 34 8.61 -3.17 9.27
CA GLU A 34 8.07 -4.47 8.87
C GLU A 34 8.04 -5.46 10.04
N LEU A 35 9.12 -5.53 10.82
CA LEU A 35 9.20 -6.39 12.00
C LEU A 35 8.21 -5.96 13.09
N ASN A 36 8.14 -4.66 13.40
CA ASN A 36 7.28 -4.14 14.46
C ASN A 36 5.79 -4.28 14.14
N LEU A 37 5.42 -4.11 12.86
CA LEU A 37 4.08 -4.41 12.37
C LEU A 37 3.76 -5.90 12.52
N SER A 38 4.68 -6.76 12.06
CA SER A 38 4.50 -8.23 12.10
C SER A 38 4.40 -8.79 13.52
N GLU A 39 5.19 -8.24 14.46
CA GLU A 39 5.21 -8.60 15.88
C GLU A 39 4.12 -7.89 16.70
N ARG A 40 3.34 -7.00 16.08
CA ARG A 40 2.27 -6.22 16.71
C ARG A 40 2.75 -5.41 17.93
N LYS A 41 3.94 -4.81 17.86
CA LYS A 41 4.46 -3.96 18.94
C LYS A 41 3.60 -2.70 19.09
N THR A 42 2.89 -2.60 20.19
CA THR A 42 1.79 -1.63 20.37
C THR A 42 2.25 -0.17 20.50
N THR A 43 3.44 0.08 21.06
CA THR A 43 3.91 1.45 21.36
C THR A 43 4.25 2.27 20.11
N GLU A 44 4.65 1.62 19.02
CA GLU A 44 5.03 2.29 17.76
C GLU A 44 4.00 2.08 16.63
N MET A 45 3.01 1.21 16.86
CA MET A 45 2.02 0.83 15.85
C MET A 45 1.26 2.05 15.31
N VAL A 46 0.64 2.83 16.20
CA VAL A 46 -0.19 3.97 15.80
C VAL A 46 0.60 5.00 14.98
N PRO A 47 1.74 5.57 15.46
CA PRO A 47 2.49 6.54 14.67
C PRO A 47 3.00 5.94 13.36
N THR A 48 3.36 4.65 13.33
CA THR A 48 3.74 3.96 12.09
C THR A 48 2.60 3.93 11.09
N LEU A 49 1.39 3.53 11.50
CA LEU A 49 0.22 3.47 10.61
C LEU A 49 -0.13 4.85 10.05
N PHE A 50 -0.12 5.89 10.89
CA PHE A 50 -0.36 7.27 10.44
C PHE A 50 0.68 7.71 9.41
N SER A 51 1.97 7.47 9.67
CA SER A 51 3.05 7.83 8.75
C SER A 51 2.91 7.11 7.40
N LEU A 52 2.66 5.79 7.41
CA LEU A 52 2.50 5.00 6.18
C LEU A 52 1.31 5.47 5.35
N VAL A 53 0.17 5.71 6.00
CA VAL A 53 -1.03 6.20 5.30
C VAL A 53 -0.81 7.61 4.75
N GLU A 54 -0.10 8.47 5.46
CA GLU A 54 0.19 9.82 4.98
C GLU A 54 1.11 9.81 3.76
N ILE A 55 2.17 9.00 3.77
CA ILE A 55 3.03 8.77 2.59
C ILE A 55 2.19 8.24 1.42
N TRP A 56 1.32 7.27 1.69
CA TRP A 56 0.48 6.63 0.68
C TRP A 56 -0.54 7.57 0.02
N LYS A 57 -1.13 8.51 0.77
CA LYS A 57 -2.05 9.51 0.20
C LYS A 57 -1.37 10.39 -0.86
N HIS A 58 -0.08 10.65 -0.66
CA HIS A 58 0.75 11.50 -1.53
C HIS A 58 1.61 10.70 -2.52
N ARG A 59 1.30 9.41 -2.71
CA ARG A 59 2.11 8.54 -3.56
C ARG A 59 2.07 8.98 -5.03
N ASP A 60 3.23 8.94 -5.66
CA ASP A 60 3.41 8.81 -7.10
C ASP A 60 3.67 7.34 -7.45
N GLY A 61 3.99 7.03 -8.72
CA GLY A 61 4.27 5.66 -9.13
C GLY A 61 5.43 5.01 -8.36
N ALA A 62 6.47 5.78 -7.99
CA ALA A 62 7.62 5.27 -7.26
C ALA A 62 7.30 5.02 -5.78
N ILE A 63 6.71 6.02 -5.10
CA ILE A 63 6.29 5.88 -3.70
C ILE A 63 5.28 4.73 -3.56
N SER A 64 4.38 4.57 -4.53
CA SER A 64 3.38 3.50 -4.49
C SER A 64 4.04 2.12 -4.35
N GLY A 65 5.11 1.83 -5.10
CA GLY A 65 5.86 0.57 -4.95
C GLY A 65 6.56 0.40 -3.59
N GLU A 66 6.99 1.49 -2.96
CA GLU A 66 7.76 1.46 -1.72
C GLU A 66 6.91 1.36 -0.46
N VAL A 67 5.80 2.11 -0.37
CA VAL A 67 4.95 2.14 0.84
C VAL A 67 3.93 1.00 0.88
N SER A 68 3.50 0.52 -0.30
CA SER A 68 2.41 -0.45 -0.39
C SER A 68 2.70 -1.80 0.26
N PRO A 69 3.91 -2.38 0.16
CA PRO A 69 4.23 -3.62 0.87
C PRO A 69 4.06 -3.47 2.39
N LEU A 70 4.52 -2.36 2.97
CA LEU A 70 4.36 -2.08 4.41
C LEU A 70 2.90 -1.85 4.79
N LEU A 71 2.11 -1.21 3.93
CA LEU A 71 0.66 -1.08 4.14
C LEU A 71 -0.07 -2.43 4.11
N LEU A 72 0.34 -3.34 3.23
CA LEU A 72 -0.20 -4.71 3.21
C LEU A 72 0.18 -5.48 4.49
N VAL A 73 1.42 -5.35 4.96
CA VAL A 73 1.82 -5.90 6.26
C VAL A 73 0.97 -5.31 7.40
N ALA A 74 0.72 -4.00 7.38
CA ALA A 74 -0.18 -3.34 8.32
C ALA A 74 -1.62 -3.85 8.25
N LEU A 75 -2.17 -4.08 7.05
CA LEU A 75 -3.51 -4.67 6.88
C LEU A 75 -3.60 -6.11 7.41
N ALA A 76 -2.53 -6.90 7.26
CA ALA A 76 -2.47 -8.26 7.82
C ALA A 76 -2.34 -8.26 9.36
N ALA A 77 -1.59 -7.30 9.91
CA ALA A 77 -1.34 -7.21 11.35
C ALA A 77 -2.50 -6.57 12.12
N GLU A 78 -2.99 -5.43 11.62
CA GLU A 78 -3.93 -4.54 12.30
C GLU A 78 -4.99 -3.99 11.31
N PRO A 79 -5.92 -4.84 10.85
CA PRO A 79 -6.85 -4.52 9.78
C PRO A 79 -7.78 -3.36 10.13
N GLN A 80 -8.29 -3.31 11.36
CA GLN A 80 -9.31 -2.33 11.77
C GLN A 80 -8.78 -0.89 11.70
N ASN A 81 -7.62 -0.62 12.32
CA ASN A 81 -7.06 0.73 12.34
C ASN A 81 -6.50 1.13 10.97
N THR A 82 -5.92 0.18 10.23
CA THR A 82 -5.41 0.46 8.88
C THR A 82 -6.55 0.81 7.92
N LEU A 83 -7.64 0.03 7.92
CA LEU A 83 -8.83 0.33 7.10
C LEU A 83 -9.48 1.65 7.51
N LEU A 84 -9.57 1.94 8.81
CA LEU A 84 -10.07 3.23 9.30
C LEU A 84 -9.29 4.41 8.69
N LEU A 85 -7.96 4.35 8.70
CA LEU A 85 -7.12 5.43 8.17
C LEU A 85 -7.20 5.54 6.65
N LEU A 86 -7.21 4.41 5.93
CA LEU A 86 -7.34 4.39 4.47
C LEU A 86 -8.73 4.89 4.03
N SER A 87 -9.77 4.64 4.82
CA SER A 87 -11.14 5.08 4.51
C SER A 87 -11.30 6.60 4.44
N GLY A 88 -10.35 7.36 5.00
CA GLY A 88 -10.29 8.82 4.85
C GLY A 88 -9.94 9.28 3.42
N SER A 89 -9.60 8.39 2.49
CA SER A 89 -9.28 8.73 1.10
C SER A 89 -9.75 7.62 0.13
N PRO A 90 -11.07 7.40 -0.03
CA PRO A 90 -11.62 6.25 -0.76
C PRO A 90 -11.24 6.22 -2.23
N GLU A 91 -11.27 7.35 -2.95
CA GLU A 91 -10.84 7.40 -4.36
C GLU A 91 -9.36 7.01 -4.52
N SER A 92 -8.53 7.41 -3.56
CA SER A 92 -7.11 7.04 -3.52
C SER A 92 -6.95 5.54 -3.28
N PHE A 93 -7.83 4.93 -2.48
CA PHE A 93 -7.88 3.48 -2.28
C PHE A 93 -8.23 2.72 -3.54
N ASP A 94 -9.28 3.11 -4.26
CA ASP A 94 -9.68 2.43 -5.49
C ASP A 94 -8.57 2.51 -6.56
N LYS A 95 -7.92 3.67 -6.68
CA LYS A 95 -6.76 3.81 -7.55
C LYS A 95 -5.61 2.89 -7.13
N TRP A 96 -5.33 2.82 -5.83
CA TRP A 96 -4.27 1.97 -5.28
C TRP A 96 -4.51 0.49 -5.57
N LEU A 97 -5.75 -0.01 -5.43
CA LEU A 97 -6.09 -1.40 -5.75
C LEU A 97 -5.70 -1.79 -7.18
N ASN A 98 -5.88 -0.88 -8.14
CA ASN A 98 -5.51 -1.14 -9.53
C ASN A 98 -3.99 -1.22 -9.74
N GLU A 99 -3.20 -0.53 -8.92
CA GLU A 99 -1.73 -0.47 -8.99
C GLU A 99 -1.03 -1.69 -8.38
N LEU A 100 -1.69 -2.41 -7.45
CA LEU A 100 -1.07 -3.46 -6.62
C LEU A 100 -0.29 -4.53 -7.41
N GLU A 101 -0.84 -4.99 -8.54
CA GLU A 101 -0.24 -6.08 -9.32
C GLU A 101 1.14 -5.69 -9.87
N GLY A 102 1.22 -4.53 -10.54
CA GLY A 102 2.47 -4.05 -11.14
C GLY A 102 3.44 -3.44 -10.12
N MET A 103 2.93 -2.80 -9.07
CA MET A 103 3.77 -2.07 -8.12
C MET A 103 4.27 -2.93 -6.95
N VAL A 104 3.50 -3.94 -6.53
CA VAL A 104 3.80 -4.74 -5.33
C VAL A 104 4.04 -6.19 -5.65
N PHE A 105 3.17 -6.79 -6.46
CA PHE A 105 3.18 -8.23 -6.74
C PHE A 105 3.96 -8.59 -8.00
N THR A 106 4.97 -7.79 -8.33
CA THR A 106 5.92 -8.07 -9.41
C THR A 106 7.31 -8.17 -8.79
N ASP A 107 7.94 -9.34 -8.91
CA ASP A 107 9.29 -9.58 -8.44
C ASP A 107 10.30 -9.06 -9.46
N HIS A 108 10.85 -7.89 -9.16
CA HIS A 108 11.85 -7.22 -10.01
C HIS A 108 13.27 -7.77 -9.80
N THR A 109 13.47 -8.65 -8.81
CA THR A 109 14.80 -9.16 -8.42
C THR A 109 14.97 -10.65 -8.66
N GLY A 110 13.89 -11.36 -8.97
CA GLY A 110 13.83 -12.82 -9.10
C GLY A 110 14.00 -13.58 -7.78
N ARG A 111 13.89 -12.92 -6.62
CA ARG A 111 14.13 -13.51 -5.30
C ARG A 111 13.02 -13.29 -4.28
N GLU A 112 11.99 -12.51 -4.62
CA GLU A 112 10.92 -12.11 -3.71
C GLU A 112 9.60 -12.83 -3.98
N MET A 113 9.46 -13.60 -5.06
CA MET A 113 8.22 -14.27 -5.46
C MET A 113 7.50 -14.99 -4.31
N VAL A 114 8.23 -15.82 -3.56
CA VAL A 114 7.67 -16.59 -2.43
C VAL A 114 7.16 -15.67 -1.31
N ARG A 115 7.90 -14.60 -1.02
CA ARG A 115 7.54 -13.63 0.02
C ARG A 115 6.31 -12.82 -0.38
N LEU A 116 6.28 -12.35 -1.64
CA LEU A 116 5.16 -11.57 -2.18
C LEU A 116 3.88 -12.40 -2.22
N GLU A 117 3.97 -13.67 -2.62
CA GLU A 117 2.81 -14.58 -2.63
C GLU A 117 2.31 -14.86 -1.22
N LYS A 118 3.22 -15.07 -0.26
CA LYS A 118 2.85 -15.20 1.16
C LYS A 118 2.13 -13.95 1.65
N LEU A 119 2.65 -12.76 1.37
CA LEU A 119 2.02 -11.50 1.76
C LEU A 119 0.61 -11.36 1.18
N ARG A 120 0.43 -11.68 -0.11
CA ARG A 120 -0.89 -11.67 -0.78
C ARG A 120 -1.89 -12.57 -0.04
N LEU A 121 -1.48 -13.81 0.25
CA LEU A 121 -2.33 -14.80 0.90
C LEU A 121 -2.66 -14.43 2.36
N ASP A 122 -1.70 -13.89 3.11
CA ASP A 122 -1.89 -13.47 4.50
C ASP A 122 -2.88 -12.32 4.62
N VAL A 123 -2.77 -11.32 3.73
CA VAL A 123 -3.72 -10.19 3.68
C VAL A 123 -5.10 -10.68 3.27
N LEU A 124 -5.18 -11.52 2.22
CA LEU A 124 -6.45 -12.09 1.75
C LEU A 124 -7.17 -12.88 2.85
N ALA A 125 -6.45 -13.74 3.58
CA ALA A 125 -6.99 -14.50 4.69
C ALA A 125 -7.48 -13.58 5.83
N THR A 126 -6.70 -12.54 6.15
CA THR A 126 -7.06 -11.55 7.16
C THR A 126 -8.33 -10.78 6.78
N MET A 127 -8.43 -10.30 5.54
CA MET A 127 -9.61 -9.56 5.05
C MET A 127 -10.85 -10.44 5.03
N LYS A 128 -10.75 -11.71 4.58
CA LYS A 128 -11.86 -12.68 4.62
C LYS A 128 -12.33 -12.95 6.04
N SER A 129 -11.40 -13.04 7.00
CA SER A 129 -11.71 -13.22 8.42
C SER A 129 -12.37 -11.97 9.01
N TYR A 130 -11.87 -10.79 8.66
CA TYR A 130 -12.37 -9.50 9.12
C TYR A 130 -13.80 -9.23 8.62
N SER A 131 -14.07 -9.43 7.32
CA SER A 131 -15.40 -9.27 6.71
C SER A 131 -16.48 -10.11 7.41
N LYS A 132 -16.13 -11.34 7.84
CA LYS A 132 -17.04 -12.21 8.59
C LYS A 132 -17.34 -11.72 10.02
N LYS A 133 -16.42 -10.99 10.64
CA LYS A 133 -16.49 -10.59 12.07
C LYS A 133 -17.03 -9.18 12.29
N GLN A 134 -16.82 -8.25 11.36
CA GLN A 134 -17.17 -6.83 11.50
C GLN A 134 -17.81 -6.29 10.21
N PRO A 135 -19.11 -6.53 10.00
CA PRO A 135 -19.71 -6.38 8.67
C PRO A 135 -20.03 -4.95 8.20
N ASP A 136 -19.93 -3.90 9.02
CA ASP A 136 -20.72 -2.69 8.69
C ASP A 136 -19.93 -1.41 8.30
N ASN A 137 -18.73 -1.15 8.83
CA ASN A 137 -18.10 0.16 8.59
C ASN A 137 -17.19 0.25 7.36
N PHE A 138 -16.59 -0.86 6.93
CA PHE A 138 -15.62 -0.88 5.82
C PHE A 138 -15.91 -1.97 4.78
N LYS A 139 -17.11 -2.55 4.79
CA LYS A 139 -17.44 -3.72 3.97
C LYS A 139 -17.16 -3.53 2.47
N PRO A 140 -17.59 -2.44 1.81
CA PRO A 140 -17.30 -2.24 0.39
C PRO A 140 -15.79 -2.22 0.10
N MET A 141 -15.02 -1.58 0.99
CA MET A 141 -13.56 -1.45 0.88
C MET A 141 -12.85 -2.80 1.06
N VAL A 142 -13.32 -3.59 2.04
CA VAL A 142 -12.79 -4.92 2.32
C VAL A 142 -13.13 -5.89 1.19
N GLU A 143 -14.35 -5.85 0.67
CA GLU A 143 -14.80 -6.67 -0.47
C GLU A 143 -13.97 -6.35 -1.72
N ALA A 144 -13.81 -5.07 -2.06
CA ALA A 144 -12.98 -4.66 -3.19
C ALA A 144 -11.52 -5.12 -3.06
N LEU A 145 -10.93 -5.05 -1.86
CA LEU A 145 -9.58 -5.54 -1.62
C LEU A 145 -9.49 -7.07 -1.74
N ILE A 146 -10.48 -7.81 -1.23
CA ILE A 146 -10.55 -9.27 -1.38
C ILE A 146 -10.60 -9.64 -2.86
N GLU A 147 -11.54 -9.06 -3.60
CA GLU A 147 -11.70 -9.34 -5.05
C GLU A 147 -10.41 -9.08 -5.81
N ARG A 148 -9.75 -7.95 -5.52
CA ARG A 148 -8.49 -7.61 -6.19
C ARG A 148 -7.38 -8.60 -5.83
N LEU A 149 -7.22 -8.96 -4.56
CA LEU A 149 -6.19 -9.90 -4.11
C LEU A 149 -6.40 -11.31 -4.66
N GLU A 150 -7.64 -11.73 -4.93
CA GLU A 150 -7.95 -13.05 -5.51
C GLU A 150 -7.49 -13.18 -6.95
N VAL A 151 -7.55 -12.10 -7.73
CA VAL A 151 -7.20 -12.13 -9.16
C VAL A 151 -5.75 -11.79 -9.44
N ILE A 152 -5.06 -11.12 -8.51
CA ILE A 152 -3.63 -10.79 -8.64
C ILE A 152 -2.80 -12.07 -8.73
N LYS A 153 -1.91 -12.11 -9.73
CA LYS A 153 -0.86 -13.11 -9.84
C LYS A 153 0.48 -12.46 -9.53
N VAL A 154 1.27 -13.11 -8.66
CA VAL A 154 2.65 -12.68 -8.46
C VAL A 154 3.45 -13.05 -9.70
N SER A 155 4.03 -12.04 -10.35
CA SER A 155 4.84 -12.21 -11.57
C SER A 155 6.32 -11.99 -11.28
N VAL A 156 7.20 -12.52 -12.13
CA VAL A 156 8.64 -12.28 -12.11
C VAL A 156 8.98 -11.54 -13.40
N VAL A 157 9.81 -10.49 -13.31
CA VAL A 157 10.35 -9.84 -14.51
C VAL A 157 11.50 -10.69 -15.02
N ASP A 158 11.29 -11.32 -16.18
CA ASP A 158 12.30 -12.09 -16.92
C ASP A 158 13.30 -11.18 -17.67
#